data_AF-A0A321L5Y1-F1
#
_entry.id   AF-A0A321L5Y1-F1
#
_cell.length_a   1.000
_cell.length_b   1.000
_cell.length_c   1.000
_cell.angle_alpha   90.00
_cell.angle_beta   90.00
_cell.angle_gamma   90.00
#
_symmetry.space_group_name_H-M   'P 1'
#
loop_
_entity.id
_entity.type
_entity.pdbx_description
1 polymer ?
#
loop_
_entity_poly.entity_id
_entity_poly.type
_entity_poly.pdbx_seq_one_letter_code
_entity_poly.pdbx_strand_id
1 'polypeptide(L)'
;MAATMGIDPADTDHPMMKALLVTARDDNPERVLATCEHIVTSLGAVGPIARQIDALFNISTAASKLVHCSLHDFHVEGSEYDKAFQMFKTNHCNRCKDRVPRPEDWKYTEEFRQEFEKKHLPFIRRFNQTGQGYRLATED
;
A
#
# COMPACT_ATOMS: atom_id res chain seq x y z
N MET A 1 -21.11 -8.55 13.35
CA MET A 1 -19.65 -8.79 13.42
C MET A 1 -18.89 -7.55 13.92
N ALA A 2 -19.16 -6.31 13.47
CA ALA A 2 -18.52 -5.10 14.01
C ALA A 2 -19.10 -4.62 15.38
N ALA A 3 -20.42 -4.57 15.52
CA ALA A 3 -21.08 -4.10 16.75
C ALA A 3 -20.80 -5.00 17.99
N THR A 4 -20.50 -6.28 17.76
CA THR A 4 -20.14 -7.27 18.81
C THR A 4 -18.75 -7.06 19.41
N MET A 5 -17.95 -6.13 18.87
CA MET A 5 -16.60 -5.79 19.35
C MET A 5 -16.51 -4.39 19.97
N GLY A 6 -17.65 -3.71 20.18
CA GLY A 6 -17.68 -2.33 20.69
C GLY A 6 -17.21 -1.29 19.66
N ILE A 7 -17.08 -1.67 18.38
CA ILE A 7 -16.78 -0.76 17.28
C ILE A 7 -18.12 -0.31 16.72
N ASP A 8 -18.48 0.94 16.97
CA ASP A 8 -19.60 1.56 16.28
C ASP A 8 -19.16 1.91 14.85
N PRO A 9 -19.76 1.31 13.80
CA PRO A 9 -19.45 1.67 12.42
C PRO A 9 -19.79 3.12 12.08
N ALA A 10 -20.65 3.77 12.87
CA ALA A 10 -20.97 5.19 12.74
C ALA A 10 -19.90 6.10 13.38
N ASP A 11 -19.07 5.58 14.29
CA ASP A 11 -17.94 6.33 14.88
C ASP A 11 -16.73 6.28 13.94
N THR A 12 -16.80 7.12 12.89
CA THR A 12 -15.70 7.30 11.94
C THR A 12 -14.45 7.93 12.56
N ASP A 13 -14.52 8.43 13.81
CA ASP A 13 -13.39 9.00 14.50
C ASP A 13 -12.57 7.98 15.29
N HIS A 14 -13.15 6.82 15.60
CA HIS A 14 -12.49 5.71 16.24
C HIS A 14 -11.25 5.23 15.44
N PRO A 15 -10.06 5.05 16.07
CA PRO A 15 -8.83 4.70 15.36
C PRO A 15 -8.93 3.43 14.51
N MET A 16 -9.66 2.42 14.97
CA MET A 16 -9.89 1.20 14.20
C MET A 16 -10.82 1.40 13.01
N MET A 17 -11.86 2.25 13.15
CA MET A 17 -12.74 2.57 12.02
C MET A 17 -11.99 3.37 10.96
N LYS A 18 -11.16 4.35 11.37
CA LYS A 18 -10.25 5.08 10.48
C LYS A 18 -9.32 4.14 9.71
N ALA A 19 -8.69 3.19 10.41
CA ALA A 19 -7.80 2.22 9.77
C ALA A 19 -8.55 1.30 8.81
N LEU A 20 -9.77 0.84 9.14
CA LEU A 20 -10.61 0.06 8.22
C LEU A 20 -11.01 0.85 6.97
N LEU A 21 -11.38 2.13 7.11
CA LEU A 21 -11.70 3.00 5.97
C LEU A 21 -10.48 3.21 5.06
N VAL A 22 -9.30 3.47 5.63
CA VAL A 22 -8.05 3.57 4.85
C VAL A 22 -7.76 2.26 4.14
N THR A 23 -7.95 1.13 4.82
CA THR A 23 -7.69 -0.19 4.24
C THR A 23 -8.61 -0.48 3.06
N ALA A 24 -9.91 -0.18 3.19
CA ALA A 24 -10.88 -0.35 2.10
C ALA A 24 -10.56 0.57 0.90
N ARG A 25 -10.18 1.82 1.15
CA ARG A 25 -9.80 2.76 0.07
C ARG A 25 -8.49 2.35 -0.61
N ASP A 26 -7.55 1.81 0.16
CA ASP A 26 -6.21 1.49 -0.33
C ASP A 26 -6.10 0.07 -0.91
N ASP A 27 -7.17 -0.73 -0.83
CA ASP A 27 -7.29 -2.02 -1.51
C ASP A 27 -7.14 -1.89 -3.04
N ASN A 28 -7.49 -0.72 -3.57
CA ASN A 28 -7.24 -0.35 -4.96
C ASN A 28 -6.17 0.76 -5.09
N PRO A 29 -4.93 0.44 -5.53
CA PRO A 29 -3.86 1.40 -5.73
C PRO A 29 -3.85 2.09 -7.11
N GLU A 30 -4.89 1.93 -7.95
CA GLU A 30 -4.98 2.46 -9.33
C GLU A 30 -4.53 3.93 -9.41
N ARG A 31 -5.01 4.78 -8.49
CA ARG A 31 -4.70 6.21 -8.44
C ARG A 31 -3.21 6.53 -8.25
N VAL A 32 -2.45 5.63 -7.64
CA VAL A 32 -0.99 5.75 -7.47
C VAL A 32 -0.30 5.18 -8.70
N LEU A 33 -0.66 3.96 -9.09
CA LEU A 33 -0.03 3.24 -10.18
C LEU A 33 -0.22 3.94 -11.54
N ALA A 34 -1.37 4.55 -11.82
CA ALA A 34 -1.64 5.22 -13.09
C ALA A 34 -0.58 6.30 -13.43
N THR A 35 0.09 6.87 -12.43
CA THR A 35 0.93 8.05 -12.62
C THR A 35 2.29 7.80 -13.26
N CYS A 36 2.81 6.57 -13.20
CA CYS A 36 4.06 6.16 -13.84
C CYS A 36 4.22 4.63 -13.87
N GLU A 37 4.60 4.05 -15.02
CA GLU A 37 4.87 2.62 -15.23
C GLU A 37 5.88 2.04 -14.24
N HIS A 38 6.86 2.84 -13.83
CA HIS A 38 7.92 2.45 -12.90
C HIS A 38 7.49 2.46 -11.43
N ILE A 39 6.28 2.92 -11.10
CA ILE A 39 5.80 2.87 -9.73
C ILE A 39 5.35 1.45 -9.38
N VAL A 40 5.84 0.99 -8.24
CA VAL A 40 5.43 -0.26 -7.58
C VAL A 40 4.91 0.07 -6.20
N THR A 41 3.83 -0.58 -5.79
CA THR A 41 3.27 -0.45 -4.45
C THR A 41 3.42 -1.76 -3.69
N SER A 42 3.67 -1.68 -2.38
CA SER A 42 3.66 -2.84 -1.49
C SER A 42 3.19 -2.44 -0.09
N LEU A 43 2.99 -3.41 0.78
CA LEU A 43 2.71 -3.19 2.19
C LEU A 43 4.02 -3.05 2.97
N GLY A 44 4.03 -2.26 4.04
CA GLY A 44 5.23 -2.00 4.85
C GLY A 44 5.10 -2.52 6.28
N ALA A 45 5.52 -1.71 7.25
CA ALA A 45 5.40 -2.02 8.67
C ALA A 45 3.95 -2.30 9.10
N VAL A 46 3.80 -3.36 9.90
CA VAL A 46 2.52 -3.70 10.53
C VAL A 46 2.46 -3.07 11.94
N GLY A 47 1.62 -2.05 12.10
CA GLY A 47 1.37 -1.39 13.38
C GLY A 47 0.45 -2.20 14.32
N PRO A 48 0.28 -1.77 15.59
CA PRO A 48 -0.60 -2.45 16.55
C PRO A 48 -2.06 -2.56 16.07
N ILE A 49 -2.62 -1.48 15.50
CA ILE A 49 -3.99 -1.47 14.97
C ILE A 49 -4.10 -2.39 13.75
N ALA A 50 -3.10 -2.38 12.86
CA ALA A 50 -3.08 -3.26 11.69
C ALA A 50 -3.05 -4.75 12.08
N ARG A 51 -2.26 -5.12 13.11
CA ARG A 51 -2.27 -6.49 13.67
C ARG A 51 -3.63 -6.89 14.24
N GLN A 52 -4.32 -5.96 14.91
CA GLN A 52 -5.67 -6.23 15.41
C GLN A 52 -6.66 -6.41 14.27
N ILE A 53 -6.62 -5.55 13.25
CA ILE A 53 -7.49 -5.69 12.07
C ILE A 53 -7.26 -7.02 11.36
N ASP A 54 -6.01 -7.42 11.20
CA ASP A 54 -5.64 -8.71 10.63
C ASP A 54 -6.19 -9.87 11.47
N ALA A 55 -5.96 -9.86 12.79
CA ALA A 55 -6.45 -10.91 13.68
C ALA A 55 -7.98 -11.01 13.75
N LEU A 56 -8.71 -9.89 13.62
CA LEU A 56 -10.16 -9.86 13.77
C LEU A 56 -10.92 -10.03 12.44
N PHE A 57 -10.35 -9.57 11.34
CA PHE A 57 -11.02 -9.50 10.04
C PHE A 57 -10.25 -10.21 8.91
N ASN A 58 -9.04 -10.72 9.17
CA ASN A 58 -8.14 -11.29 8.17
C ASN A 58 -7.81 -10.31 7.03
N ILE A 59 -7.56 -9.05 7.39
CA ILE A 59 -7.25 -7.96 6.47
C ILE A 59 -5.81 -7.48 6.69
N SER A 60 -4.88 -8.07 5.95
CA SER A 60 -3.46 -7.73 6.02
C SER A 60 -3.11 -6.39 5.37
N THR A 61 -3.98 -5.88 4.49
CA THR A 61 -3.82 -4.59 3.80
C THR A 61 -3.92 -3.38 4.73
N ALA A 62 -4.19 -3.57 6.04
CA ALA A 62 -4.14 -2.54 7.06
C ALA A 62 -2.72 -2.10 7.45
N ALA A 63 -1.68 -2.84 7.02
CA ALA A 63 -0.29 -2.43 7.16
C ALA A 63 -0.01 -1.07 6.51
N SER A 64 1.12 -0.44 6.83
CA SER A 64 1.53 0.78 6.13
C SER A 64 1.69 0.52 4.61
N LYS A 65 1.72 1.61 3.84
CA LYS A 65 1.78 1.59 2.39
C LYS A 65 3.14 2.09 1.93
N LEU A 66 3.78 1.32 1.06
CA LEU A 66 5.03 1.68 0.42
C LEU A 66 4.79 2.03 -1.05
N VAL A 67 5.41 3.12 -1.48
CA VAL A 67 5.49 3.52 -2.89
C VAL A 67 6.95 3.48 -3.31
N HIS A 68 7.24 2.72 -4.34
CA HIS A 68 8.58 2.50 -4.87
C HIS A 68 8.71 3.01 -6.31
N CYS A 69 9.91 3.41 -6.71
CA CYS A 69 10.33 3.47 -8.11
C CYS A 69 11.17 2.24 -8.42
N SER A 70 10.71 1.35 -9.31
CA SER A 70 11.50 0.18 -9.71
C SER A 70 12.68 0.52 -10.63
N LEU A 71 12.70 1.71 -11.23
CA LEU A 71 13.78 2.17 -12.11
C LEU A 71 14.95 2.80 -11.32
N HIS A 72 14.64 3.62 -10.32
CA HIS A 72 15.65 4.40 -9.57
C HIS A 72 15.85 3.94 -8.12
N ASP A 73 15.15 2.90 -7.68
CA ASP A 73 15.26 2.35 -6.31
C ASP A 73 14.99 3.40 -5.21
N PHE A 74 13.95 4.22 -5.42
CA PHE A 74 13.43 5.16 -4.42
C PHE A 74 12.21 4.59 -3.72
N HIS A 75 12.09 4.84 -2.41
CA HIS A 75 11.02 4.27 -1.59
C HIS A 75 10.53 5.27 -0.56
N VAL A 76 9.21 5.31 -0.37
CA VAL A 76 8.56 6.11 0.66
C VAL A 76 7.46 5.29 1.31
N GLU A 77 7.44 5.30 2.63
CA GLU A 77 6.41 4.67 3.46
C GLU A 77 5.43 5.72 4.00
N GLY A 78 4.16 5.35 4.11
CA GLY A 78 3.14 6.16 4.77
C GLY A 78 2.01 5.29 5.33
N SER A 79 1.18 5.87 6.19
CA SER A 79 0.02 5.17 6.75
C SER A 79 -1.06 4.86 5.71
N GLU A 80 -1.04 5.57 4.58
CA GLU A 80 -1.98 5.44 3.47
C GLU A 80 -1.29 5.79 2.15
N TYR A 81 -1.79 5.26 1.04
CA TYR A 81 -1.19 5.44 -0.28
C TYR A 81 -1.10 6.91 -0.68
N ASP A 82 -2.12 7.73 -0.39
CA ASP A 82 -2.14 9.14 -0.81
C ASP A 82 -1.04 9.96 -0.14
N LYS A 83 -0.81 9.75 1.16
CA LYS A 83 0.28 10.41 1.89
C LYS A 83 1.64 9.92 1.41
N ALA A 84 1.83 8.61 1.32
CA ALA A 84 3.08 8.01 0.83
C ALA A 84 3.39 8.53 -0.58
N PHE A 85 2.39 8.56 -1.45
CA PHE A 85 2.53 8.97 -2.83
C PHE A 85 2.79 10.48 -2.97
N GLN A 86 2.13 11.32 -2.18
CA GLN A 86 2.38 12.77 -2.22
C GLN A 86 3.82 13.11 -1.78
N MET A 87 4.32 12.44 -0.75
CA MET A 87 5.71 12.57 -0.32
C MET A 87 6.67 12.06 -1.41
N PHE A 88 6.40 10.87 -1.97
CA PHE A 88 7.19 10.29 -3.06
C PHE A 88 7.24 11.21 -4.29
N LYS A 89 6.12 11.81 -4.68
CA LYS A 89 6.06 12.79 -5.77
C LYS A 89 6.94 13.99 -5.51
N THR A 90 6.84 14.55 -4.31
CA THR A 90 7.59 15.74 -3.91
C THR A 90 9.10 15.48 -3.93
N ASN A 91 9.51 14.33 -3.43
CA ASN A 91 10.93 13.99 -3.26
C ASN A 91 11.57 13.44 -4.53
N HIS A 92 10.83 12.70 -5.35
CA HIS A 92 11.40 11.88 -6.43
C HIS A 92 10.73 12.02 -7.79
N CYS A 93 9.38 12.09 -7.86
CA CYS A 93 8.69 11.93 -9.14
C CYS A 93 8.42 13.24 -9.91
N ASN A 94 8.10 14.35 -9.23
CA ASN A 94 7.63 15.57 -9.90
C ASN A 94 8.67 16.20 -10.86
N ARG A 95 9.95 15.94 -10.64
CA ARG A 95 11.07 16.43 -11.46
C ARG A 95 11.78 15.30 -12.21
N CYS A 96 11.24 14.08 -12.17
CA CYS A 96 11.81 12.92 -12.83
C CYS A 96 11.66 13.04 -14.35
N LYS A 97 12.77 12.86 -15.08
CA LYS A 97 12.78 12.89 -16.55
C LYS A 97 12.37 11.55 -17.17
N ASP A 98 12.49 10.47 -16.42
CA ASP A 98 12.18 9.10 -16.85
C ASP A 98 10.75 8.70 -16.48
N ARG A 99 9.87 9.68 -16.22
CA ARG A 99 8.47 9.41 -15.88
C ARG A 99 7.72 8.98 -17.14
N VAL A 100 7.12 7.80 -17.08
CA VAL A 100 6.28 7.23 -18.14
C VAL A 100 4.87 7.01 -17.60
N PRO A 101 3.94 7.97 -17.72
CA PRO A 101 2.56 7.78 -17.27
C PRO A 101 1.91 6.59 -17.98
N ARG A 102 1.06 5.84 -17.27
CA ARG A 102 0.23 4.82 -17.92
C ARG A 102 -0.84 5.52 -18.78
N PRO A 103 -1.38 4.86 -19.82
CA PRO A 103 -2.48 5.39 -20.63
C PRO A 103 -3.67 5.87 -19.78
N GLU A 104 -4.41 6.88 -20.25
CA GLU A 104 -5.54 7.46 -19.49
C GLU A 104 -6.69 6.46 -19.26
N ASP A 105 -6.85 5.50 -20.17
CA ASP A 105 -7.84 4.43 -20.10
C ASP A 105 -7.34 3.20 -19.34
N TRP A 106 -6.11 3.24 -18.82
CA TRP A 106 -5.55 2.14 -18.03
C TRP A 106 -6.36 1.88 -16.76
N LYS A 107 -6.49 0.59 -16.41
CA LYS A 107 -7.22 0.12 -15.23
C LYS A 107 -6.42 -0.89 -14.43
N TYR A 108 -6.60 -0.84 -13.11
CA TYR A 108 -6.06 -1.85 -12.21
C TYR A 108 -7.00 -3.05 -12.18
N THR A 109 -6.92 -3.88 -13.22
CA THR A 109 -7.70 -5.13 -13.31
C THR A 109 -7.05 -6.24 -12.49
N GLU A 110 -7.80 -7.32 -12.25
CA GLU A 110 -7.29 -8.49 -11.56
C GLU A 110 -6.14 -9.16 -12.32
N GLU A 111 -6.26 -9.24 -13.64
CA GLU A 111 -5.22 -9.81 -14.50
C GLU A 111 -3.93 -8.98 -14.42
N PHE A 112 -4.07 -7.65 -14.48
CA PHE A 112 -2.93 -6.76 -14.27
C PHE A 112 -2.32 -6.96 -12.89
N ARG A 113 -3.15 -7.04 -11.82
CA ARG A 113 -2.67 -7.26 -10.46
C ARG A 113 -1.80 -8.51 -10.37
N GLN A 114 -2.29 -9.64 -10.87
CA GLN A 114 -1.56 -10.91 -10.81
C GLN A 114 -0.23 -10.87 -11.58
N GLU A 115 -0.24 -10.30 -12.78
CA GLU A 115 0.99 -10.14 -13.58
C GLU A 115 1.97 -9.18 -12.93
N PHE A 116 1.46 -8.07 -12.39
CA PHE A 116 2.23 -7.04 -11.73
C PHE A 116 2.90 -7.56 -10.45
N GLU A 117 2.15 -8.23 -9.58
CA GLU A 117 2.66 -8.88 -8.37
C GLU A 117 3.72 -9.91 -8.72
N LYS A 118 3.45 -10.81 -9.68
CA LYS A 118 4.42 -11.82 -10.13
C LYS A 118 5.72 -11.20 -10.65
N LYS A 119 5.61 -10.15 -11.46
CA LYS A 119 6.76 -9.44 -12.05
C LYS A 119 7.59 -8.72 -10.99
N HIS A 120 6.93 -8.08 -10.02
CA HIS A 120 7.60 -7.22 -9.05
C HIS A 120 7.92 -7.90 -7.71
N LEU A 121 7.47 -9.14 -7.49
CA LEU A 121 7.78 -9.91 -6.29
C LEU A 121 9.28 -9.98 -5.97
N PRO A 122 10.21 -10.23 -6.93
CA PRO A 122 11.64 -10.22 -6.62
C PRO A 122 12.14 -8.84 -6.20
N PHE A 123 11.60 -7.77 -6.77
CA PHE A 123 11.94 -6.39 -6.42
C PHE A 123 11.49 -6.08 -4.99
N ILE A 124 10.23 -6.38 -4.66
CA ILE A 124 9.61 -6.10 -3.36
C ILE A 124 10.31 -6.88 -2.24
N ARG A 125 10.63 -8.17 -2.46
CA ARG A 125 11.30 -9.03 -1.47
C ARG A 125 12.64 -8.49 -0.96
N ARG A 126 13.31 -7.63 -1.72
CA ARG A 126 14.57 -6.99 -1.28
C ARG A 126 14.34 -6.04 -0.10
N PHE A 127 13.16 -5.43 -0.01
CA PHE A 127 12.80 -4.53 1.09
C PHE A 127 12.36 -5.29 2.35
N ASN A 128 11.95 -6.55 2.21
CA ASN A 128 11.65 -7.43 3.34
C ASN A 128 12.89 -7.72 4.21
N GLN A 129 14.10 -7.62 3.66
CA GLN A 129 15.36 -7.93 4.36
C GLN A 129 16.09 -6.69 4.88
N THR A 130 15.82 -5.51 4.31
CA THR A 130 16.32 -4.28 4.87
C THR A 130 15.45 -3.94 6.08
N GLY A 131 16.06 -3.52 7.20
CA GLY A 131 15.33 -3.10 8.41
C GLY A 131 14.43 -1.85 8.22
N GLN A 132 14.03 -1.57 6.98
CA GLN A 132 13.25 -0.44 6.47
C GLN A 132 11.94 -0.89 5.76
N GLY A 133 11.58 -2.19 5.72
CA GLY A 133 10.18 -2.59 5.51
C GLY A 133 9.92 -3.86 4.68
N TYR A 134 9.76 -5.00 5.36
CA TYR A 134 8.58 -5.89 5.40
C TYR A 134 8.84 -6.86 6.55
N ARG A 135 8.00 -6.91 7.57
CA ARG A 135 8.00 -8.03 8.52
C ARG A 135 6.86 -8.93 8.07
N LEU A 136 7.19 -10.05 7.44
CA LEU A 136 6.22 -11.12 7.23
C LEU A 136 5.59 -11.38 8.60
N ALA A 137 4.26 -11.29 8.70
CA ALA A 137 3.57 -12.06 9.71
C ALA A 137 3.94 -13.51 9.39
N THR A 138 4.65 -14.14 10.31
CA THR A 138 4.95 -15.56 10.24
C THR A 138 3.64 -16.31 10.10
N GLU A 139 3.49 -17.09 9.03
CA GLU A 139 2.51 -18.17 8.99
C GLU A 139 3.00 -19.24 9.98
N ASP A 140 2.34 -19.31 11.13
CA ASP A 140 2.26 -20.51 11.99
C ASP A 140 0.78 -20.90 12.12
#